data_AF-A0A7S4VH55-F1
#
_entry.id   AF-A0A7S4VH55-F1
#
_cell.length_a   1.000
_cell.length_b   1.000
_cell.length_c   1.000
_cell.angle_alpha   90.00
_cell.angle_beta   90.00
_cell.angle_gamma   90.00
#
_symmetry.space_group_name_H-M   'P 1'
#
loop_
_entity.id
_entity.type
_entity.pdbx_description
1 polymer ?
#
loop_
_entity_poly.entity_id
_entity_poly.type
_entity_poly.pdbx_seq_one_letter_code
_entity_poly.pdbx_strand_id
1 'polypeptide(L)'
;MPSLLKRKKSKSSDDSSVTSTSTSLTSKSLKRSKAVGKSLRGFITKGKKKKKKSPESPLREVEESELGSDSDGKPLSFDDTEKTGFNEDIEDETVYGIKIEESQETAPRIEQPASSVDPLRLILLLLDPSSRRFELLQLEFDASRAHVIDVLNQIPLTATEDTLRNKQYRGLCNRAGTEMFKDGLLSECNIEDGVLVAIPRGLTSQESAKLASPILGDPKVLATFDEPEKQKKASLPRAEESKGTTTPEAAPQTAEMKLLSVAPTITPEMTERSIIINESTNYGSEKEGYSIFSRFFLLVFLLVALSPLLIRLQERHTAPMLPGDVLSPGEWKSTCGLLSILPTEWTGCHQAVLEMGRDRVLTFREGSEVVWSLTGGVCKADDGGCNSGAVFTESGEVRIGGVNLSNKLPKTSHSWPFYKES
;
A
#
# COMPACT_ATOMS: atom_id res chain seq x y z
N MET A 1 -74.24 11.83 3.54
CA MET A 1 -73.95 13.20 3.07
C MET A 1 -72.47 13.30 2.76
N PRO A 2 -72.05 13.14 1.49
CA PRO A 2 -70.63 13.14 1.08
C PRO A 2 -70.22 14.46 0.40
N SER A 3 -68.96 14.86 0.53
CA SER A 3 -68.29 15.89 -0.29
C SER A 3 -66.86 15.40 -0.59
N LEU A 4 -66.63 14.82 -1.77
CA LEU A 4 -66.20 15.43 -3.03
C LEU A 4 -64.67 15.59 -3.17
N LEU A 5 -64.14 14.60 -3.91
CA LEU A 5 -62.84 14.49 -4.58
C LEU A 5 -62.46 15.72 -5.43
N LYS A 6 -61.15 16.04 -5.48
CA LYS A 6 -60.49 16.52 -6.72
C LYS A 6 -59.11 15.89 -6.90
N ARG A 7 -59.08 14.88 -7.77
CA ARG A 7 -57.92 14.29 -8.45
C ARG A 7 -57.49 15.24 -9.58
N LYS A 8 -56.22 15.62 -9.68
CA LYS A 8 -55.65 16.30 -10.86
C LYS A 8 -54.92 15.29 -11.73
N LYS A 9 -55.29 15.25 -13.00
CA LYS A 9 -54.84 14.35 -14.07
C LYS A 9 -54.38 15.23 -15.23
N SER A 10 -53.17 15.01 -15.74
CA SER A 10 -52.65 15.57 -17.01
C SER A 10 -51.76 14.48 -17.62
N LYS A 11 -52.19 13.69 -18.63
CA LYS A 11 -52.34 14.02 -20.08
C LYS A 11 -50.94 14.33 -20.65
N SER A 12 -50.16 13.38 -21.15
CA SER A 12 -50.27 12.51 -22.35
C SER A 12 -50.61 13.27 -23.65
N SER A 13 -49.62 13.37 -24.52
CA SER A 13 -49.76 13.65 -25.95
C SER A 13 -48.52 13.13 -26.67
N ASP A 14 -48.77 12.25 -27.63
CA ASP A 14 -47.85 11.54 -28.50
C ASP A 14 -47.28 12.40 -29.64
N ASP A 15 -46.33 11.77 -30.34
CA ASP A 15 -45.97 11.89 -31.77
C ASP A 15 -45.09 13.04 -32.32
N SER A 16 -43.90 12.64 -32.80
CA SER A 16 -43.35 12.87 -34.16
C SER A 16 -41.84 12.49 -34.14
N SER A 17 -41.40 11.38 -34.75
CA SER A 17 -41.15 11.13 -36.18
C SER A 17 -39.96 11.91 -36.78
N VAL A 18 -38.94 11.13 -37.24
CA VAL A 18 -38.00 11.38 -38.36
C VAL A 18 -37.08 12.63 -38.22
N THR A 19 -35.73 12.57 -38.23
CA THR A 19 -34.84 12.18 -39.35
C THR A 19 -33.41 11.97 -38.84
N SER A 20 -32.74 10.95 -39.39
CA SER A 20 -31.30 10.75 -39.40
C SER A 20 -30.57 11.85 -40.18
N THR A 21 -29.55 12.48 -39.59
CA THR A 21 -28.55 13.26 -40.35
C THR A 21 -27.14 12.91 -39.89
N SER A 22 -26.45 12.20 -40.78
CA SER A 22 -25.02 11.98 -40.78
C SER A 22 -24.27 13.29 -41.04
N THR A 23 -23.31 13.64 -40.19
CA THR A 23 -22.30 14.66 -40.50
C THR A 23 -20.94 14.01 -40.64
N SER A 24 -20.56 13.79 -41.90
CA SER A 24 -19.20 13.55 -42.34
C SER A 24 -18.42 14.87 -42.24
N LEU A 25 -17.33 14.88 -41.47
CA LEU A 25 -16.36 15.97 -41.50
C LEU A 25 -15.12 15.51 -42.25
N THR A 26 -14.90 16.23 -43.34
CA THR A 26 -13.93 16.01 -44.39
C THR A 26 -12.56 16.52 -43.98
N SER A 27 -11.56 15.69 -44.25
CA SER A 27 -10.13 16.00 -44.22
C SER A 27 -9.77 17.17 -45.15
N LYS A 28 -9.16 18.23 -44.61
CA LYS A 28 -8.48 19.25 -45.41
C LYS A 28 -6.98 19.23 -45.16
N SER A 29 -6.30 18.70 -46.18
CA SER A 29 -4.88 18.84 -46.49
C SER A 29 -4.45 20.31 -46.50
N LEU A 30 -3.43 20.65 -45.69
CA LEU A 30 -2.73 21.94 -45.75
C LEU A 30 -1.28 21.70 -46.15
N LYS A 31 -0.94 22.32 -47.27
CA LYS A 31 0.29 22.20 -48.03
C LYS A 31 1.47 22.89 -47.32
N ARG A 32 2.65 22.28 -47.51
CA ARG A 32 4.00 22.84 -47.41
C ARG A 32 4.09 24.33 -47.78
N SER A 33 4.81 25.10 -46.99
CA SER A 33 5.62 26.23 -47.48
C SER A 33 7.03 26.18 -46.88
N LYS A 34 8.02 26.26 -47.76
CA LYS A 34 9.45 26.45 -47.48
C LYS A 34 9.74 27.95 -47.56
N ALA A 35 10.47 28.48 -46.59
CA ALA A 35 11.29 29.70 -46.67
C ALA A 35 12.35 29.57 -45.54
N VAL A 36 13.66 29.47 -45.75
CA VAL A 36 14.65 30.37 -46.39
C VAL A 36 14.69 31.76 -45.75
N GLY A 37 15.79 32.05 -45.04
CA GLY A 37 16.18 33.37 -44.51
C GLY A 37 17.02 33.22 -43.24
N LYS A 38 18.31 32.86 -43.33
CA LYS A 38 19.48 33.78 -43.34
C LYS A 38 19.45 34.90 -42.28
N SER A 39 20.53 34.92 -41.50
CA SER A 39 21.25 36.11 -41.00
C SER A 39 20.66 36.87 -39.82
N LEU A 40 21.38 36.85 -38.69
CA LEU A 40 21.98 38.08 -38.15
C LEU A 40 23.07 37.76 -37.11
N ARG A 41 24.24 38.32 -37.39
CA ARG A 41 25.41 38.41 -36.52
C ARG A 41 25.14 39.35 -35.36
N GLY A 42 25.67 38.99 -34.19
CA GLY A 42 26.36 39.86 -33.24
C GLY A 42 25.52 40.90 -32.49
N PHE A 43 25.70 40.97 -31.17
CA PHE A 43 26.23 42.18 -30.53
C PHE A 43 26.68 41.85 -29.11
N ILE A 44 27.98 42.05 -28.89
CA ILE A 44 28.65 42.10 -27.60
C ILE A 44 28.25 43.42 -26.95
N THR A 45 27.69 43.41 -25.73
CA THR A 45 27.73 44.57 -24.85
C THR A 45 28.04 44.18 -23.41
N LYS A 46 29.17 44.73 -22.94
CA LYS A 46 29.68 44.66 -21.58
C LYS A 46 28.75 45.46 -20.64
N GLY A 47 28.23 44.82 -19.59
CA GLY A 47 27.46 45.46 -18.53
C GLY A 47 28.30 45.73 -17.28
N LYS A 48 28.50 47.01 -16.98
CA LYS A 48 29.31 47.57 -15.88
C LYS A 48 28.76 47.25 -14.48
N LYS A 49 29.71 47.02 -13.55
CA LYS A 49 29.55 47.16 -12.09
C LYS A 49 28.89 48.50 -11.73
N LYS A 50 27.80 48.44 -10.95
CA LYS A 50 27.36 49.56 -10.10
C LYS A 50 27.15 49.06 -8.67
N LYS A 51 28.07 49.49 -7.80
CA LYS A 51 27.92 49.58 -6.35
C LYS A 51 26.66 50.40 -6.06
N LYS A 52 25.68 49.84 -5.34
CA LYS A 52 24.60 50.62 -4.74
C LYS A 52 24.59 50.34 -3.23
N LYS A 53 24.74 51.44 -2.51
CA LYS A 53 24.79 51.63 -1.06
C LYS A 53 23.36 51.91 -0.57
N SER A 54 23.15 51.75 0.74
CA SER A 54 22.00 52.17 1.58
C SER A 54 21.02 51.04 1.97
N PRO A 55 20.26 51.20 3.07
CA PRO A 55 20.64 51.80 4.34
C PRO A 55 20.16 50.98 5.56
N GLU A 56 20.90 51.23 6.64
CA GLU A 56 20.52 51.17 8.05
C GLU A 56 19.02 51.45 8.32
N SER A 57 18.40 50.58 9.11
CA SER A 57 17.12 50.83 9.78
C SER A 57 17.11 50.13 11.15
N PRO A 58 16.32 50.66 12.11
CA PRO A 58 16.79 50.84 13.47
C PRO A 58 16.26 49.83 14.49
N LEU A 59 17.05 49.70 15.56
CA LEU A 59 16.71 49.14 16.87
C LEU A 59 15.30 49.53 17.33
N ARG A 60 14.56 48.53 17.81
CA ARG A 60 13.40 48.73 18.66
C ARG A 60 13.59 47.87 19.90
N GLU A 61 13.99 48.53 20.97
CA GLU A 61 13.86 48.07 22.35
C GLU A 61 12.39 47.72 22.62
N VAL A 62 12.16 46.57 23.26
CA VAL A 62 10.93 46.29 23.96
C VAL A 62 11.32 46.12 25.42
N GLU A 63 10.92 47.11 26.20
CA GLU A 63 11.06 47.20 27.65
C GLU A 63 10.36 46.03 28.36
N GLU A 64 11.04 45.61 29.41
CA GLU A 64 10.51 44.91 30.57
C GLU A 64 9.36 45.70 31.20
N SER A 65 8.32 44.99 31.61
CA SER A 65 7.45 45.47 32.70
C SER A 65 7.13 44.31 33.61
N GLU A 66 7.73 44.39 34.80
CA GLU A 66 7.36 43.68 36.01
C GLU A 66 5.97 44.15 36.48
N LEU A 67 5.14 43.24 37.02
CA LEU A 67 4.15 43.57 38.04
C LEU A 67 3.47 42.33 38.66
N GLY A 68 3.67 42.17 39.97
CA GLY A 68 2.79 41.51 40.97
C GLY A 68 2.78 39.98 40.94
N SER A 69 3.36 39.21 41.88
CA SER A 69 3.32 39.23 43.35
C SER A 69 1.93 39.25 43.99
N ASP A 70 1.75 38.23 44.84
CA ASP A 70 0.82 38.04 45.95
C ASP A 70 -0.59 37.51 45.63
N SER A 71 -0.80 36.24 45.95
CA SER A 71 -1.94 35.81 46.77
C SER A 71 -1.68 34.42 47.37
N ASP A 72 -1.51 34.45 48.69
CA ASP A 72 -1.53 33.34 49.64
C ASP A 72 -2.64 32.30 49.39
N GLY A 73 -2.27 31.02 49.52
CA GLY A 73 -3.19 29.89 49.34
C GLY A 73 -2.76 28.64 50.10
N LYS A 74 -2.59 28.76 51.41
CA LYS A 74 -2.92 27.78 52.48
C LYS A 74 -2.63 26.27 52.22
N PRO A 75 -1.69 25.65 52.97
CA PRO A 75 -1.58 24.19 53.01
C PRO A 75 -2.76 23.60 53.81
N LEU A 76 -3.57 22.76 53.15
CA LEU A 76 -4.52 21.89 53.84
C LEU A 76 -3.76 20.67 54.38
N SER A 77 -3.54 20.69 55.68
CA SER A 77 -3.19 19.54 56.51
C SER A 77 -4.29 18.48 56.40
N PHE A 78 -3.93 17.29 55.94
CA PHE A 78 -4.76 16.09 56.05
C PHE A 78 -4.27 15.34 57.30
N ASP A 79 -4.95 15.60 58.43
CA ASP A 79 -4.79 14.79 59.63
C ASP A 79 -5.74 13.59 59.55
N ASP A 80 -5.13 12.43 59.85
CA ASP A 80 -5.65 11.38 60.70
C ASP A 80 -6.88 10.54 60.30
N THR A 81 -6.56 9.25 60.17
CA THR A 81 -7.28 8.15 60.84
C THR A 81 -8.57 7.66 60.20
N GLU A 82 -8.51 6.50 59.55
CA GLU A 82 -9.19 5.32 60.09
C GLU A 82 -8.57 4.01 59.59
N LYS A 83 -8.05 3.25 60.56
CA LYS A 83 -7.87 1.81 60.48
C LYS A 83 -9.25 1.17 60.44
N THR A 84 -9.54 0.42 59.39
CA THR A 84 -10.47 -0.72 59.47
C THR A 84 -9.79 -1.92 58.86
N GLY A 85 -9.33 -2.80 59.75
CA GLY A 85 -9.00 -4.16 59.38
C GLY A 85 -10.30 -4.92 59.10
N PHE A 86 -10.38 -5.53 57.94
CA PHE A 86 -11.31 -6.61 57.67
C PHE A 86 -10.48 -7.83 57.30
N ASN A 87 -10.28 -8.69 58.31
CA ASN A 87 -10.09 -10.12 58.08
C ASN A 87 -11.45 -10.66 57.68
N GLU A 88 -11.62 -11.07 56.44
CA GLU A 88 -12.63 -12.07 56.08
C GLU A 88 -11.94 -13.13 55.24
N ASP A 89 -11.58 -14.20 55.97
CA ASP A 89 -11.51 -15.55 55.45
C ASP A 89 -12.81 -15.82 54.67
N ILE A 90 -12.73 -15.95 53.34
CA ILE A 90 -13.80 -16.54 52.55
C ILE A 90 -13.24 -17.80 51.92
N GLU A 91 -13.77 -18.88 52.48
CA GLU A 91 -13.51 -20.27 52.21
C GLU A 91 -13.79 -20.64 50.74
N ASP A 92 -12.98 -21.58 50.26
CA ASP A 92 -13.19 -22.32 49.03
C ASP A 92 -14.59 -22.95 49.00
N GLU A 93 -15.49 -22.39 48.19
CA GLU A 93 -16.71 -23.09 47.78
C GLU A 93 -16.62 -23.49 46.31
N THR A 94 -16.10 -24.69 46.14
CA THR A 94 -16.28 -25.55 44.97
C THR A 94 -17.76 -25.76 44.65
N VAL A 95 -18.04 -26.01 43.35
CA VAL A 95 -19.26 -26.64 42.81
C VAL A 95 -20.39 -25.69 42.40
N TYR A 96 -20.31 -25.20 41.16
CA TYR A 96 -21.47 -25.27 40.25
C TYR A 96 -21.05 -25.98 38.98
N GLY A 97 -21.42 -27.26 38.90
CA GLY A 97 -21.45 -27.99 37.65
C GLY A 97 -22.43 -27.33 36.70
N ILE A 98 -21.92 -26.49 35.80
CA ILE A 98 -22.65 -26.07 34.63
C ILE A 98 -22.88 -27.33 33.82
N LYS A 99 -24.13 -27.81 33.85
CA LYS A 99 -24.64 -28.83 32.96
C LYS A 99 -24.60 -28.21 31.56
N ILE A 100 -23.49 -28.41 30.86
CA ILE A 100 -23.36 -28.10 29.44
C ILE A 100 -24.34 -29.04 28.75
N GLU A 101 -25.54 -28.53 28.43
CA GLU A 101 -26.37 -29.16 27.44
C GLU A 101 -25.57 -29.18 26.14
N GLU A 102 -25.17 -30.40 25.79
CA GLU A 102 -24.60 -30.82 24.52
C GLU A 102 -25.58 -30.43 23.41
N SER A 103 -25.57 -29.14 23.07
CA SER A 103 -26.16 -28.62 21.86
C SER A 103 -25.39 -29.30 20.75
N GLN A 104 -26.05 -30.26 20.09
CA GLN A 104 -25.55 -30.94 18.91
C GLN A 104 -24.93 -29.92 17.97
N GLU A 105 -23.61 -29.90 18.02
CA GLU A 105 -22.73 -29.21 17.10
C GLU A 105 -23.04 -29.81 15.74
N THR A 106 -23.96 -29.16 15.04
CA THR A 106 -24.25 -29.45 13.65
C THR A 106 -23.00 -29.02 12.93
N ALA A 107 -22.09 -29.99 12.71
CA ALA A 107 -20.78 -29.77 12.13
C ALA A 107 -20.92 -28.76 10.99
N PRO A 108 -20.12 -27.67 10.97
CA PRO A 108 -20.20 -26.68 9.92
C PRO A 108 -20.05 -27.45 8.60
N ARG A 109 -21.14 -27.50 7.87
CA ARG A 109 -21.20 -28.08 6.53
C ARG A 109 -20.15 -27.30 5.75
N ILE A 110 -19.01 -27.93 5.53
CA ILE A 110 -17.92 -27.41 4.70
C ILE A 110 -18.55 -27.18 3.34
N GLU A 111 -19.02 -25.96 3.10
CA GLU A 111 -19.55 -25.54 1.82
C GLU A 111 -18.42 -25.77 0.83
N GLN A 112 -18.68 -26.66 -0.12
CA GLN A 112 -17.75 -27.00 -1.18
C GLN A 112 -17.16 -25.71 -1.75
N PRO A 113 -15.82 -25.65 -1.92
CA PRO A 113 -15.14 -24.44 -2.32
C PRO A 113 -15.81 -23.88 -3.58
N ALA A 114 -16.24 -22.63 -3.45
CA ALA A 114 -16.85 -21.84 -4.51
C ALA A 114 -16.09 -22.08 -5.82
N SER A 115 -16.87 -22.20 -6.91
CA SER A 115 -16.45 -22.27 -8.31
C SER A 115 -15.00 -21.82 -8.52
N SER A 116 -14.14 -22.71 -9.02
CA SER A 116 -12.75 -22.40 -9.37
C SER A 116 -12.71 -21.18 -10.28
N VAL A 117 -12.42 -20.02 -9.70
CA VAL A 117 -12.23 -18.78 -10.45
C VAL A 117 -10.94 -18.97 -11.23
N ASP A 118 -11.03 -18.89 -12.56
CA ASP A 118 -9.85 -18.98 -13.41
C ASP A 118 -8.88 -17.85 -13.05
N PRO A 119 -7.60 -18.15 -12.74
CA PRO A 119 -6.63 -17.13 -12.38
C PRO A 119 -6.39 -16.19 -13.57
N LEU A 120 -6.39 -14.89 -13.28
CA LEU A 120 -6.06 -13.84 -14.22
C LEU A 120 -4.56 -13.83 -14.49
N ARG A 121 -4.20 -14.11 -15.74
CA ARG A 121 -2.83 -14.00 -16.23
C ARG A 121 -2.57 -12.57 -16.67
N LEU A 122 -1.56 -11.95 -16.06
CA LEU A 122 -1.12 -10.60 -16.37
C LEU A 122 0.31 -10.63 -16.92
N ILE A 123 0.54 -9.87 -17.97
CA ILE A 123 1.86 -9.54 -18.46
C ILE A 123 2.18 -8.11 -18.05
N LEU A 124 3.20 -7.95 -17.22
CA LEU A 124 3.65 -6.66 -16.72
C LEU A 124 4.96 -6.26 -17.39
N LEU A 125 4.95 -5.13 -18.12
CA LEU A 125 6.13 -4.52 -18.71
C LEU A 125 6.77 -3.53 -17.74
N LEU A 126 8.01 -3.81 -17.36
CA LEU A 126 8.88 -2.93 -16.59
C LEU A 126 9.81 -2.16 -17.52
N LEU A 127 10.01 -0.87 -17.24
CA LEU A 127 10.83 0.02 -18.05
C LEU A 127 11.83 0.80 -17.17
N ASP A 128 13.07 0.90 -17.63
CA ASP A 128 14.03 1.90 -17.14
C ASP A 128 14.57 2.75 -18.31
N PRO A 129 14.01 3.96 -18.51
CA PRO A 129 14.39 4.83 -19.62
C PRO A 129 15.87 5.24 -19.60
N SER A 130 16.48 5.32 -18.41
CA SER A 130 17.87 5.75 -18.23
C SER A 130 18.86 4.71 -18.75
N SER A 131 18.64 3.43 -18.43
CA SER A 131 19.47 2.31 -18.91
C SER A 131 19.02 1.73 -20.24
N ARG A 132 17.86 2.15 -20.76
CA ARG A 132 17.18 1.58 -21.94
C ARG A 132 16.91 0.07 -21.81
N ARG A 133 16.70 -0.39 -20.58
CA ARG A 133 16.34 -1.78 -20.27
C ARG A 133 14.84 -1.90 -20.07
N PHE A 134 14.32 -3.07 -20.42
CA PHE A 134 12.95 -3.46 -20.14
C PHE A 134 12.91 -4.94 -19.77
N GLU A 135 11.87 -5.34 -19.05
CA GLU A 135 11.62 -6.72 -18.66
C GLU A 135 10.11 -6.98 -18.73
N LEU A 136 9.73 -8.17 -19.18
CA LEU A 136 8.34 -8.64 -19.18
C LEU A 136 8.20 -9.70 -18.09
N LEU A 137 7.27 -9.46 -17.16
CA LEU A 137 6.93 -10.39 -16.11
C LEU A 137 5.56 -11.01 -16.40
N GLN A 138 5.47 -12.33 -16.29
CA GLN A 138 4.20 -13.03 -16.32
C GLN A 138 3.78 -13.33 -14.88
N LEU A 139 2.64 -12.79 -14.47
CA LEU A 139 2.10 -12.91 -13.12
C LEU A 139 0.70 -13.52 -13.18
N GLU A 140 0.29 -14.25 -12.14
CA GLU A 140 -1.04 -14.83 -12.02
C GLU A 140 -1.71 -14.33 -10.74
N PHE A 141 -2.94 -13.83 -10.84
CA PHE A 141 -3.69 -13.26 -9.72
C PHE A 141 -5.15 -13.73 -9.73
N ASP A 142 -5.81 -13.70 -8.57
CA ASP A 142 -7.27 -13.81 -8.52
C ASP A 142 -7.88 -12.44 -8.86
N ALA A 143 -8.52 -12.31 -10.03
CA ALA A 143 -9.10 -11.05 -10.50
C ALA A 143 -10.05 -10.39 -9.50
N SER A 144 -10.77 -11.20 -8.72
CA SER A 144 -11.83 -10.74 -7.81
C SER A 144 -11.30 -10.19 -6.48
N ARG A 145 -10.04 -10.49 -6.16
CA ARG A 145 -9.44 -10.18 -4.85
C ARG A 145 -8.18 -9.33 -4.95
N ALA A 146 -7.45 -9.44 -6.05
CA ALA A 146 -6.17 -8.78 -6.22
C ALA A 146 -6.36 -7.30 -6.61
N HIS A 147 -5.60 -6.46 -5.93
CA HIS A 147 -5.54 -5.02 -6.16
C HIS A 147 -4.31 -4.65 -6.99
N VAL A 148 -4.33 -3.47 -7.59
CA VAL A 148 -3.17 -2.92 -8.34
C VAL A 148 -1.92 -2.84 -7.46
N ILE A 149 -2.06 -2.53 -6.17
CA ILE A 149 -0.93 -2.50 -5.22
C ILE A 149 -0.26 -3.86 -5.04
N ASP A 150 -1.02 -4.96 -5.13
CA ASP A 150 -0.47 -6.32 -5.00
C ASP A 150 0.49 -6.63 -6.16
N VAL A 151 0.13 -6.19 -7.37
CA VAL A 151 0.99 -6.30 -8.56
C VAL A 151 2.29 -5.51 -8.38
N LEU A 152 2.21 -4.29 -7.84
CA LEU A 152 3.38 -3.44 -7.59
C LEU A 152 4.31 -4.03 -6.53
N ASN A 153 3.75 -4.60 -5.47
CA ASN A 153 4.50 -5.27 -4.40
C ASN A 153 5.23 -6.51 -4.90
N GLN A 154 4.77 -7.10 -6.00
CA GLN A 154 5.37 -8.29 -6.58
C GLN A 154 6.61 -8.00 -7.44
N ILE A 155 6.72 -6.80 -8.01
CA ILE A 155 7.86 -6.38 -8.83
C ILE A 155 9.22 -6.64 -8.15
N PRO A 156 9.48 -6.18 -6.92
CA PRO A 156 10.77 -6.40 -6.27
C PRO A 156 11.06 -7.89 -5.99
N LEU A 157 10.05 -8.76 -6.01
CA LEU A 157 10.19 -10.19 -5.75
C LEU A 157 10.43 -10.99 -7.04
N THR A 158 9.89 -10.53 -8.16
CA THR A 158 9.89 -11.29 -9.43
C THR A 158 10.81 -10.73 -10.51
N ALA A 159 11.18 -9.45 -10.46
CA ALA A 159 12.07 -8.85 -11.46
C ALA A 159 13.46 -9.47 -11.40
N THR A 160 13.98 -9.97 -12.52
CA THR A 160 15.30 -10.58 -12.63
C THR A 160 16.41 -9.53 -12.71
N GLU A 161 16.12 -8.38 -13.31
CA GLU A 161 17.08 -7.30 -13.50
C GLU A 161 17.14 -6.38 -12.26
N ASP A 162 18.32 -6.26 -11.64
CA ASP A 162 18.50 -5.51 -10.40
C ASP A 162 18.12 -4.02 -10.53
N THR A 163 18.36 -3.42 -11.69
CA THR A 163 18.02 -2.01 -11.94
C THR A 163 16.50 -1.78 -11.96
N LEU A 164 15.73 -2.77 -12.44
CA LEU A 164 14.26 -2.74 -12.46
C LEU A 164 13.69 -3.14 -11.10
N ARG A 165 14.26 -4.16 -10.44
CA ARG A 165 13.86 -4.61 -9.09
C ARG A 165 13.92 -3.50 -8.06
N ASN A 166 14.98 -2.69 -8.09
CA ASN A 166 15.20 -1.59 -7.15
C ASN A 166 14.53 -0.27 -7.60
N LYS A 167 13.85 -0.25 -8.75
CA LYS A 167 13.18 0.95 -9.25
C LYS A 167 11.88 1.18 -8.47
N GLN A 168 11.61 2.44 -8.15
CA GLN A 168 10.33 2.81 -7.55
C GLN A 168 9.27 3.00 -8.64
N TYR A 169 8.20 2.22 -8.57
CA TYR A 169 7.04 2.35 -9.45
C TYR A 169 5.90 3.04 -8.71
N ARG A 170 5.28 4.03 -9.36
CA ARG A 170 4.20 4.83 -8.75
C ARG A 170 2.81 4.27 -9.01
N GLY A 171 2.64 3.45 -10.05
CA GLY A 171 1.34 2.96 -10.49
C GLY A 171 1.49 2.06 -11.72
N LEU A 172 0.35 1.64 -12.26
CA LEU A 172 0.25 0.88 -13.51
C LEU A 172 -0.58 1.67 -14.52
N CYS A 173 -0.35 1.43 -15.81
CA CYS A 173 -1.26 1.87 -16.87
C CYS A 173 -1.45 0.79 -17.93
N ASN A 174 -2.55 0.89 -18.67
CA ASN A 174 -2.77 0.05 -19.84
C ASN A 174 -1.95 0.54 -21.06
N ARG A 175 -2.08 -0.15 -22.20
CA ARG A 175 -1.41 0.20 -23.47
C ARG A 175 -1.77 1.59 -24.00
N ALA A 176 -2.94 2.12 -23.64
CA ALA A 176 -3.39 3.47 -24.00
C ALA A 176 -2.87 4.57 -23.04
N GLY A 177 -2.16 4.19 -21.97
CA GLY A 177 -1.67 5.14 -20.95
C GLY A 177 -2.74 5.61 -19.97
N THR A 178 -3.87 4.90 -19.86
CA THR A 178 -4.85 5.11 -18.80
C THR A 178 -4.29 4.56 -17.49
N GLU A 179 -4.05 5.45 -16.53
CA GLU A 179 -3.50 5.12 -15.22
C GLU A 179 -4.53 4.37 -14.36
N MET A 180 -4.08 3.37 -13.62
CA MET A 180 -4.89 2.57 -12.70
C MET A 180 -4.66 3.01 -11.26
N PHE A 181 -5.74 3.08 -10.47
CA PHE A 181 -5.67 3.45 -9.06
C PHE A 181 -5.05 2.32 -8.24
N LYS A 182 -4.17 2.65 -7.29
CA LYS A 182 -3.46 1.66 -6.46
C LYS A 182 -4.39 0.74 -5.68
N ASP A 183 -5.48 1.30 -5.19
CA ASP A 183 -6.48 0.60 -4.38
C ASP A 183 -7.64 0.04 -5.25
N GLY A 184 -7.54 0.12 -6.57
CA GLY A 184 -8.51 -0.46 -7.48
C GLY A 184 -8.32 -1.97 -7.60
N LEU A 185 -9.43 -2.71 -7.68
CA LEU A 185 -9.44 -4.13 -8.00
C LEU A 185 -9.01 -4.34 -9.46
N LEU A 186 -8.27 -5.41 -9.72
CA LEU A 186 -7.86 -5.77 -11.08
C LEU A 186 -9.04 -6.11 -11.97
N SER A 187 -10.13 -6.67 -11.42
CA SER A 187 -11.38 -6.93 -12.17
C SER A 187 -12.10 -5.66 -12.65
N GLU A 188 -11.91 -4.54 -11.97
CA GLU A 188 -12.52 -3.26 -12.34
C GLU A 188 -11.67 -2.48 -13.34
N CYS A 189 -10.39 -2.85 -13.45
CA CYS A 189 -9.49 -2.30 -14.43
C CYS A 189 -9.84 -2.87 -15.81
N ASN A 190 -10.07 -2.01 -16.81
CA ASN A 190 -10.22 -2.46 -18.20
C ASN A 190 -8.87 -2.91 -18.75
N ILE A 191 -8.43 -4.12 -18.37
CA ILE A 191 -7.17 -4.73 -18.77
C ILE A 191 -7.41 -5.45 -20.11
N GLU A 192 -7.35 -4.67 -21.19
CA GLU A 192 -7.35 -5.22 -22.54
C GLU A 192 -6.11 -6.11 -22.73
N ASP A 193 -6.32 -7.36 -23.15
CA ASP A 193 -5.30 -8.37 -23.45
C ASP A 193 -4.43 -8.84 -22.26
N GLY A 194 -4.76 -8.46 -21.02
CA GLY A 194 -3.95 -8.84 -19.85
C GLY A 194 -2.60 -8.13 -19.76
N VAL A 195 -2.34 -7.09 -20.57
CA VAL A 195 -1.04 -6.41 -20.64
C VAL A 195 -1.06 -5.07 -19.89
N LEU A 196 -0.14 -4.92 -18.93
CA LEU A 196 0.04 -3.72 -18.12
C LEU A 196 1.46 -3.17 -18.23
N VAL A 197 1.61 -1.87 -18.02
CA VAL A 197 2.90 -1.17 -18.00
C VAL A 197 3.09 -0.55 -16.63
N ALA A 198 4.21 -0.87 -15.96
CA ALA A 198 4.57 -0.22 -14.71
C ALA A 198 5.06 1.21 -14.97
N ILE A 199 4.60 2.16 -14.16
CA ILE A 199 4.93 3.58 -14.30
C ILE A 199 6.10 3.91 -13.35
N PRO A 200 7.35 4.04 -13.85
CA PRO A 200 8.46 4.40 -13.00
C PRO A 200 8.30 5.82 -12.45
N ARG A 201 8.83 6.07 -11.25
CA ARG A 201 8.80 7.38 -10.62
C ARG A 201 9.48 8.41 -11.54
N GLY A 202 8.79 9.53 -11.75
CA GLY A 202 9.24 10.61 -12.63
C GLY A 202 8.69 10.56 -14.06
N LEU A 203 7.99 9.49 -14.44
CA LEU A 203 7.26 9.41 -15.71
C LEU A 203 5.75 9.49 -15.51
N THR A 204 5.07 10.07 -16.49
CA THR A 204 3.61 10.01 -16.61
C THR A 204 3.18 8.66 -17.20
N SER A 205 1.90 8.29 -17.03
CA SER A 205 1.35 7.08 -17.64
C SER A 205 1.41 7.14 -19.18
N GLN A 206 1.16 8.31 -19.75
CA GLN A 206 1.20 8.55 -21.20
C GLN A 206 2.61 8.40 -21.77
N GLU A 207 3.64 8.90 -21.08
CA GLU A 207 5.04 8.69 -21.47
C GLU A 207 5.43 7.22 -21.37
N SER A 208 4.99 6.53 -20.30
CA SER A 208 5.29 5.11 -20.10
C SER A 208 4.65 4.25 -21.19
N ALA A 209 3.38 4.51 -21.54
CA ALA A 209 2.70 3.84 -22.64
C ALA A 209 3.36 4.13 -24.00
N LYS A 210 3.80 5.37 -24.23
CA LYS A 210 4.54 5.74 -25.45
C LYS A 210 5.87 4.99 -25.57
N LEU A 211 6.60 4.81 -24.47
CA LEU A 211 7.83 4.02 -24.44
C LEU A 211 7.57 2.52 -24.59
N ALA A 212 6.44 2.03 -24.09
CA ALA A 212 6.01 0.64 -24.22
C ALA A 212 5.55 0.29 -25.64
N SER A 213 4.99 1.25 -26.39
CA SER A 213 4.37 1.02 -27.69
C SER A 213 5.26 0.29 -28.70
N PRO A 214 6.56 0.62 -28.88
CA PRO A 214 7.43 -0.13 -29.79
C PRO A 214 7.68 -1.57 -29.37
N ILE A 215 7.69 -1.86 -28.06
CA ILE A 215 7.93 -3.20 -27.51
C ILE A 215 6.67 -4.05 -27.66
N LEU A 216 5.53 -3.49 -27.22
CA LEU A 216 4.23 -4.17 -27.27
C LEU A 216 3.60 -4.18 -28.67
N GLY A 217 4.17 -3.45 -29.62
CA GLY A 217 3.78 -3.46 -31.03
C GLY A 217 4.49 -4.54 -31.85
N ASP A 218 5.52 -5.19 -31.30
CA ASP A 218 6.22 -6.28 -31.99
C ASP A 218 5.34 -7.55 -32.00
N PRO A 219 4.97 -8.09 -33.17
CA PRO A 219 4.17 -9.31 -33.27
C PRO A 219 4.80 -10.51 -32.56
N LYS A 220 6.13 -10.55 -32.43
CA LYS A 220 6.83 -11.64 -31.71
C LYS A 220 6.57 -11.59 -30.22
N VAL A 221 6.51 -10.39 -29.65
CA VAL A 221 6.17 -10.19 -28.24
C VAL A 221 4.71 -10.59 -28.01
N LEU A 222 3.81 -10.16 -28.89
CA LEU A 222 2.40 -10.55 -28.82
C LEU A 222 2.19 -12.07 -28.95
N ALA A 223 2.94 -12.74 -29.82
CA ALA A 223 2.85 -14.19 -29.99
C ALA A 223 3.23 -14.96 -28.72
N THR A 224 4.05 -14.39 -27.82
CA THR A 224 4.36 -15.03 -26.53
C THR A 224 3.19 -15.04 -25.56
N PHE A 225 2.16 -14.22 -25.80
CA PHE A 225 0.99 -14.09 -24.94
C PHE A 225 -0.15 -15.05 -25.31
N ASP A 226 -0.21 -15.49 -26.57
CA ASP A 226 -1.28 -16.35 -27.12
C ASP A 226 -1.06 -17.87 -26.89
N GLU A 227 0.09 -18.27 -26.33
CA GLU A 227 0.43 -19.68 -26.11
C GLU A 227 -0.44 -20.47 -25.10
N PRO A 228 -1.10 -19.89 -24.06
CA PRO A 228 -1.67 -20.72 -23.00
C PRO A 228 -2.90 -21.54 -23.40
N GLU A 229 -3.65 -21.14 -24.44
CA GLU A 229 -4.82 -21.92 -24.88
C GLU A 229 -4.45 -23.13 -25.76
N LYS A 230 -3.35 -23.04 -26.52
CA LYS A 230 -2.96 -24.10 -27.45
C LYS A 230 -2.43 -25.33 -26.71
N GLN A 231 -1.72 -25.14 -25.59
CA GLN A 231 -1.19 -26.25 -24.80
C GLN A 231 -2.28 -27.01 -24.00
N LYS A 232 -3.36 -26.33 -23.59
CA LYS A 232 -4.49 -26.96 -22.89
C LYS A 232 -5.31 -27.87 -23.82
N LYS A 233 -5.33 -27.60 -25.13
CA LYS A 233 -5.98 -28.47 -26.13
C LYS A 233 -5.11 -29.64 -26.61
N ALA A 234 -3.78 -29.52 -26.55
CA ALA A 234 -2.87 -30.57 -27.01
C ALA A 234 -2.63 -31.70 -25.98
N SER A 235 -3.04 -31.50 -24.71
CA SER A 235 -2.77 -32.43 -23.61
C SER A 235 -3.97 -33.29 -23.20
N LEU A 236 -5.11 -33.21 -23.89
CA LEU A 236 -6.18 -34.19 -23.72
C LEU A 236 -5.74 -35.50 -24.40
N PRO A 237 -5.49 -36.58 -23.64
CA PRO A 237 -5.15 -37.86 -24.24
C PRO A 237 -6.28 -38.24 -25.18
N ARG A 238 -5.96 -38.34 -26.47
CA ARG A 238 -6.81 -38.93 -27.49
C ARG A 238 -7.17 -40.31 -26.96
N ALA A 239 -8.39 -40.47 -26.47
CA ALA A 239 -8.92 -41.74 -26.02
C ALA A 239 -8.74 -42.74 -27.16
N GLU A 240 -7.72 -43.60 -27.04
CA GLU A 240 -7.52 -44.70 -27.96
C GLU A 240 -8.70 -45.64 -27.79
N GLU A 241 -9.51 -45.70 -28.83
CA GLU A 241 -10.56 -46.66 -29.02
C GLU A 241 -9.91 -48.06 -29.10
N SER A 242 -9.79 -48.69 -27.92
CA SER A 242 -9.33 -50.06 -27.73
C SER A 242 -10.25 -51.03 -28.47
N LYS A 243 -9.90 -51.35 -29.72
CA LYS A 243 -10.42 -52.51 -30.44
C LYS A 243 -9.56 -53.71 -30.08
N GLY A 244 -10.12 -54.60 -29.26
CA GLY A 244 -9.44 -55.79 -28.76
C GLY A 244 -8.91 -56.70 -29.87
N THR A 245 -7.72 -57.26 -29.64
CA THR A 245 -7.33 -58.57 -30.14
C THR A 245 -6.36 -59.17 -29.13
N THR A 246 -6.82 -60.28 -28.57
CA THR A 246 -6.20 -61.10 -27.54
C THR A 246 -5.08 -61.98 -28.12
N THR A 247 -4.28 -62.56 -27.20
CA THR A 247 -3.47 -63.81 -27.28
C THR A 247 -1.94 -63.64 -27.54
N PRO A 248 -1.07 -64.56 -27.04
CA PRO A 248 -0.36 -64.32 -25.78
C PRO A 248 1.16 -64.61 -25.85
N GLU A 249 1.84 -64.41 -24.71
CA GLU A 249 2.92 -65.28 -24.19
C GLU A 249 4.27 -65.34 -24.95
N ALA A 250 5.31 -64.74 -24.37
CA ALA A 250 6.45 -65.49 -23.79
C ALA A 250 7.68 -64.60 -23.50
N ALA A 251 8.11 -64.68 -22.24
CA ALA A 251 9.47 -64.64 -21.72
C ALA A 251 10.30 -63.33 -21.64
N PRO A 252 11.15 -63.22 -20.60
CA PRO A 252 11.83 -61.98 -20.20
C PRO A 252 13.29 -61.96 -20.64
N GLN A 253 13.81 -60.80 -21.05
CA GLN A 253 15.25 -60.59 -21.16
C GLN A 253 15.69 -59.26 -20.55
N THR A 254 16.46 -59.45 -19.48
CA THR A 254 17.39 -58.57 -18.81
C THR A 254 18.50 -58.10 -19.76
N ALA A 255 18.73 -56.80 -19.88
CA ALA A 255 20.00 -56.16 -20.26
C ALA A 255 19.85 -54.65 -20.06
N GLU A 256 20.45 -54.06 -19.03
CA GLU A 256 21.77 -53.44 -19.08
C GLU A 256 21.87 -52.32 -20.14
N MET A 257 21.72 -51.06 -19.71
CA MET A 257 22.03 -49.90 -20.54
C MET A 257 22.78 -48.83 -19.73
N LYS A 258 24.08 -49.08 -19.62
CA LYS A 258 25.18 -48.19 -19.99
C LYS A 258 24.98 -46.68 -19.80
N LEU A 259 25.69 -46.15 -18.80
CA LEU A 259 26.14 -44.77 -18.69
C LEU A 259 26.69 -44.24 -20.02
N LEU A 260 26.11 -43.14 -20.51
CA LEU A 260 26.77 -42.23 -21.45
C LEU A 260 26.65 -40.80 -20.90
N SER A 261 27.72 -40.38 -20.25
CA SER A 261 28.06 -38.99 -19.99
C SER A 261 28.31 -38.32 -21.34
N VAL A 262 27.41 -37.40 -21.71
CA VAL A 262 27.58 -36.53 -22.87
C VAL A 262 27.81 -35.13 -22.33
N ALA A 263 29.07 -34.68 -22.39
CA ALA A 263 29.45 -33.30 -22.19
C ALA A 263 29.01 -32.47 -23.41
N PRO A 264 28.29 -31.35 -23.22
CA PRO A 264 28.08 -30.41 -24.31
C PRO A 264 29.26 -29.42 -24.37
N THR A 265 30.19 -29.71 -25.27
CA THR A 265 31.07 -28.70 -25.87
C THR A 265 30.20 -27.82 -26.77
N ILE A 266 29.90 -26.61 -26.29
CA ILE A 266 29.39 -25.53 -27.13
C ILE A 266 30.21 -24.28 -26.81
N THR A 267 31.24 -24.07 -27.61
CA THR A 267 31.80 -22.75 -27.90
C THR A 267 30.89 -22.05 -28.92
N PRO A 268 30.41 -20.85 -28.60
CA PRO A 268 30.27 -19.80 -29.60
C PRO A 268 31.20 -18.65 -29.22
N GLU A 269 32.22 -18.51 -30.07
CA GLU A 269 33.02 -17.32 -30.29
C GLU A 269 32.08 -16.12 -30.54
N MET A 270 31.74 -15.40 -29.48
CA MET A 270 30.99 -14.16 -29.59
C MET A 270 31.99 -13.01 -29.62
N THR A 271 32.18 -12.48 -30.83
CA THR A 271 33.02 -11.32 -31.11
C THR A 271 32.51 -10.11 -30.31
N GLU A 272 33.15 -9.87 -29.17
CA GLU A 272 32.96 -8.70 -28.33
C GLU A 272 33.46 -7.46 -29.07
N ARG A 273 32.58 -6.83 -29.85
CA ARG A 273 32.77 -5.44 -30.28
C ARG A 273 32.47 -4.54 -29.09
N SER A 274 33.46 -4.37 -28.22
CA SER A 274 33.49 -3.30 -27.22
C SER A 274 33.57 -1.96 -27.96
N ILE A 275 32.43 -1.33 -28.20
CA ILE A 275 32.38 0.07 -28.59
C ILE A 275 32.74 0.86 -27.33
N ILE A 276 34.03 1.17 -27.19
CA ILE A 276 34.52 2.16 -26.23
C ILE A 276 34.01 3.52 -26.72
N ILE A 277 32.82 3.90 -26.27
CA ILE A 277 32.39 5.29 -26.36
C ILE A 277 33.18 6.04 -25.29
N ASN A 278 34.33 6.58 -25.70
CA ASN A 278 35.01 7.63 -24.96
C ASN A 278 34.14 8.88 -24.99
N GLU A 279 33.09 8.89 -24.17
CA GLU A 279 32.34 10.09 -23.87
C GLU A 279 33.15 10.90 -22.85
N SER A 280 34.16 11.60 -23.37
CA SER A 280 34.83 12.69 -22.67
C SER A 280 33.83 13.83 -22.47
N THR A 281 32.87 13.61 -21.58
CA THR A 281 32.11 14.70 -20.97
C THR A 281 33.10 15.43 -20.08
N ASN A 282 33.63 16.49 -20.67
CA ASN A 282 34.32 17.57 -20.00
C ASN A 282 33.30 18.23 -19.06
N TYR A 283 33.00 17.55 -17.94
CA TYR A 283 32.25 18.12 -16.83
C TYR A 283 33.15 19.20 -16.28
N GLY A 284 32.86 20.43 -16.67
CA GLY A 284 33.41 21.62 -16.05
C GLY A 284 33.16 21.47 -14.56
N SER A 285 34.23 21.10 -13.85
CA SER A 285 34.33 21.11 -12.40
C SER A 285 34.20 22.57 -11.96
N GLU A 286 32.99 23.12 -12.03
CA GLU A 286 32.63 24.29 -11.25
C GLU A 286 32.87 23.90 -9.79
N LYS A 287 33.86 24.57 -9.20
CA LYS A 287 34.29 24.37 -7.83
C LYS A 287 33.15 24.79 -6.92
N GLU A 288 32.19 23.89 -6.66
CA GLU A 288 31.30 23.97 -5.51
C GLU A 288 32.15 23.77 -4.25
N GLY A 289 32.84 24.84 -3.84
CA GLY A 289 33.60 24.93 -2.60
C GLY A 289 32.70 25.00 -1.37
N TYR A 290 31.57 24.31 -1.37
CA TYR A 290 30.83 24.08 -0.13
C TYR A 290 31.62 23.07 0.69
N SER A 291 32.38 23.61 1.64
CA SER A 291 33.18 22.86 2.60
C SER A 291 32.32 21.74 3.21
N ILE A 292 32.84 20.51 3.21
CA ILE A 292 32.20 19.32 3.81
C ILE A 292 31.71 19.62 5.24
N PHE A 293 32.45 20.46 5.97
CA PHE A 293 32.07 20.96 7.29
C PHE A 293 30.73 21.70 7.28
N SER A 294 30.47 22.55 6.29
CA SER A 294 29.19 23.26 6.16
C SER A 294 28.01 22.31 5.97
N ARG A 295 28.18 21.23 5.20
CA ARG A 295 27.15 20.20 5.03
C ARG A 295 26.90 19.43 6.33
N PHE A 296 27.97 19.10 7.07
CA PHE A 296 27.85 18.44 8.37
C PHE A 296 27.10 19.30 9.38
N PHE A 297 27.46 20.59 9.52
CA PHE A 297 26.75 21.51 10.43
C PHE A 297 25.29 21.71 10.03
N LEU A 298 24.99 21.79 8.73
CA LEU A 298 23.61 21.90 8.26
C LEU A 298 22.79 20.64 8.57
N LEU A 299 23.39 19.45 8.44
CA LEU A 299 22.72 18.20 8.81
C LEU A 299 22.46 18.13 10.32
N VAL A 300 23.45 18.44 11.15
CA VAL A 300 23.29 18.49 12.62
C VAL A 300 22.22 19.50 13.02
N PHE A 301 22.23 20.69 12.41
CA PHE A 301 21.22 21.71 12.66
C PHE A 301 19.82 21.23 12.28
N LEU A 302 19.65 20.55 11.14
CA LEU A 302 18.38 19.95 10.74
C LEU A 302 17.90 18.88 11.73
N LEU A 303 18.79 18.01 12.22
CA LEU A 303 18.44 17.00 13.23
C LEU A 303 17.99 17.65 14.55
N VAL A 304 18.71 18.67 15.02
CA VAL A 304 18.33 19.41 16.24
C VAL A 304 17.00 20.13 16.03
N ALA A 305 16.79 20.77 14.88
CA ALA A 305 15.55 21.47 14.57
C ALA A 305 14.34 20.53 14.44
N LEU A 306 14.54 19.30 13.95
CA LEU A 306 13.48 18.29 13.84
C LEU A 306 13.23 17.53 15.15
N SER A 307 14.16 17.56 16.11
CA SER A 307 14.05 16.81 17.36
C SER A 307 12.76 17.09 18.16
N PRO A 308 12.25 18.33 18.31
CA PRO A 308 11.03 18.57 19.08
C PRO A 308 9.79 17.99 18.38
N LEU A 309 9.79 17.99 17.05
CA LEU A 309 8.72 17.38 16.25
C LEU A 309 8.73 15.86 16.42
N LEU A 310 9.92 15.24 16.37
CA LEU A 310 10.07 13.79 16.59
C LEU A 310 9.69 13.39 18.01
N ILE A 311 10.05 14.18 19.03
CA ILE A 311 9.65 13.94 20.42
C ILE A 311 8.13 14.01 20.56
N ARG A 312 7.47 15.03 20.01
CA ARG A 312 6.00 15.11 20.05
C ARG A 312 5.31 13.98 19.30
N LEU A 313 5.87 13.55 18.17
CA LEU A 313 5.36 12.42 17.42
C LEU A 313 5.54 11.12 18.22
N GLN A 314 6.69 10.95 18.86
CA GLN A 314 7.00 9.82 19.72
C GLN A 314 6.00 9.77 20.88
N GLU A 315 5.83 10.86 21.62
CA GLU A 315 4.89 10.98 22.74
C GLU A 315 3.46 10.60 22.32
N ARG A 316 3.02 11.05 21.14
CA ARG A 316 1.69 10.73 20.61
C ARG A 316 1.49 9.24 20.35
N HIS A 317 2.51 8.52 19.88
CA HIS A 317 2.42 7.09 19.58
C HIS A 317 2.74 6.19 20.79
N THR A 318 3.53 6.67 21.76
CA THR A 318 3.92 5.92 22.96
C THR A 318 2.96 6.08 24.13
N ALA A 319 2.22 7.20 24.19
CA ALA A 319 1.34 7.45 25.31
C ALA A 319 0.30 6.33 25.45
N PRO A 320 0.08 5.80 26.67
CA PRO A 320 -1.00 4.83 26.91
C PRO A 320 -2.35 5.44 26.50
N MET A 321 -3.35 4.58 26.28
CA MET A 321 -4.72 5.05 26.06
C MET A 321 -5.24 5.69 27.35
N LEU A 322 -5.68 6.94 27.24
CA LEU A 322 -6.34 7.65 28.33
C LEU A 322 -7.85 7.41 28.28
N PRO A 323 -8.54 7.50 29.43
CA PRO A 323 -10.00 7.52 29.44
C PRO A 323 -10.52 8.68 28.56
N GLY A 324 -11.46 8.38 27.68
CA GLY A 324 -11.99 9.28 26.65
C GLY A 324 -11.32 9.17 25.27
N ASP A 325 -10.16 8.48 25.17
CA ASP A 325 -9.48 8.32 23.88
C ASP A 325 -10.29 7.43 22.91
N VAL A 326 -10.13 7.70 21.61
CA VAL A 326 -10.70 6.89 20.53
C VAL A 326 -9.57 6.45 19.61
N LEU A 327 -9.49 5.14 19.34
CA LEU A 327 -8.59 4.54 18.35
C LEU A 327 -9.39 4.20 17.10
N SER A 328 -9.17 4.95 16.02
CA SER A 328 -9.92 4.81 14.76
C SER A 328 -9.46 3.59 13.95
N PRO A 329 -10.29 3.05 13.03
CA PRO A 329 -9.86 1.97 12.14
C PRO A 329 -8.61 2.33 11.32
N GLY A 330 -7.58 1.49 11.39
CA GLY A 330 -6.26 1.70 10.81
C GLY A 330 -5.26 2.45 11.71
N GLU A 331 -5.69 2.94 12.87
CA GLU A 331 -4.79 3.55 13.85
C GLU A 331 -4.21 2.50 14.81
N TRP A 332 -3.01 2.81 15.30
CA TRP A 332 -2.30 1.97 16.25
C TRP A 332 -1.50 2.82 17.23
N LYS A 333 -1.27 2.27 18.43
CA LYS A 333 -0.32 2.75 19.43
C LYS A 333 0.70 1.67 19.74
N SER A 334 1.90 2.05 20.17
CA SER A 334 2.93 1.08 20.56
C SER A 334 3.71 1.53 21.77
N THR A 335 4.23 0.59 22.57
CA THR A 335 5.09 0.91 23.73
C THR A 335 6.32 1.71 23.34
N CYS A 336 6.91 1.39 22.18
CA CYS A 336 8.19 1.93 21.75
C CYS A 336 8.08 3.11 20.75
N GLY A 337 6.88 3.46 20.30
CA GLY A 337 6.66 4.54 19.33
C GLY A 337 7.40 4.30 18.02
N LEU A 338 8.14 5.31 17.54
CA LEU A 338 9.03 5.22 16.38
C LEU A 338 10.24 4.30 16.60
N LEU A 339 10.63 4.03 17.85
CA LEU A 339 11.73 3.11 18.15
C LEU A 339 11.35 1.65 17.86
N SER A 340 10.08 1.35 17.61
CA SER A 340 9.62 0.03 17.16
C SER A 340 10.19 -0.39 15.80
N ILE A 341 10.71 0.56 15.01
CA ILE A 341 11.36 0.28 13.71
C ILE A 341 12.80 -0.24 13.91
N LEU A 342 13.41 0.07 15.06
CA LEU A 342 14.78 -0.33 15.36
C LEU A 342 14.81 -1.69 16.07
N PRO A 343 15.86 -2.50 15.84
CA PRO A 343 16.02 -3.78 16.53
C PRO A 343 16.03 -3.63 18.05
N THR A 344 15.40 -4.57 18.76
CA THR A 344 15.27 -4.56 20.22
C THR A 344 16.61 -4.58 20.94
N GLU A 345 17.66 -5.12 20.30
CA GLU A 345 19.03 -5.14 20.83
C GLU A 345 19.62 -3.74 21.00
N TRP A 346 19.14 -2.76 20.23
CA TRP A 346 19.65 -1.39 20.24
C TRP A 346 18.84 -0.49 21.17
N THR A 347 17.52 -0.71 21.22
CA THR A 347 16.61 0.16 21.97
C THR A 347 16.33 -0.36 23.37
N GLY A 348 16.50 -1.67 23.61
CA GLY A 348 16.08 -2.34 24.84
C GLY A 348 14.58 -2.28 25.09
N CYS A 349 13.78 -1.86 24.09
CA CYS A 349 12.36 -1.66 24.25
C CYS A 349 11.58 -2.89 23.77
N HIS A 350 10.84 -3.54 24.67
CA HIS A 350 9.94 -4.63 24.30
C HIS A 350 8.75 -4.08 23.52
N GLN A 351 8.69 -4.44 22.23
CA GLN A 351 7.66 -3.95 21.32
C GLN A 351 6.33 -4.61 21.65
N ALA A 352 5.35 -3.79 22.03
CA ALA A 352 3.95 -4.18 22.05
C ALA A 352 3.13 -3.13 21.28
N VAL A 353 2.10 -3.60 20.56
CA VAL A 353 1.30 -2.80 19.64
C VAL A 353 -0.18 -3.05 19.91
N LEU A 354 -0.94 -1.97 20.11
CA LEU A 354 -2.39 -1.97 20.16
C LEU A 354 -2.89 -1.38 18.84
N GLU A 355 -3.56 -2.17 18.02
CA GLU A 355 -4.01 -1.79 16.68
C GLU A 355 -5.52 -1.96 16.56
N MET A 356 -6.20 -0.95 16.03
CA MET A 356 -7.58 -1.09 15.60
C MET A 356 -7.59 -1.40 14.10
N GLY A 357 -7.81 -2.66 13.73
CA GLY A 357 -7.84 -3.08 12.34
C GLY A 357 -8.97 -2.41 11.53
N ARG A 358 -8.81 -2.36 10.21
CA ARG A 358 -9.87 -1.86 9.30
C ARG A 358 -11.10 -2.80 9.27
N ASP A 359 -10.90 -4.05 9.65
CA ASP A 359 -11.92 -5.06 9.93
C ASP A 359 -12.65 -4.84 11.26
N ARG A 360 -12.31 -3.77 11.99
CA ARG A 360 -12.88 -3.39 13.29
C ARG A 360 -12.56 -4.37 14.42
N VAL A 361 -11.42 -5.03 14.31
CA VAL A 361 -10.89 -5.90 15.33
C VAL A 361 -9.77 -5.17 16.08
N LEU A 362 -9.96 -4.96 17.38
CA LEU A 362 -8.93 -4.40 18.24
C LEU A 362 -7.98 -5.52 18.66
N THR A 363 -6.73 -5.43 18.24
CA THR A 363 -5.73 -6.47 18.46
C THR A 363 -4.58 -5.93 19.28
N PHE A 364 -4.15 -6.71 20.27
CA PHE A 364 -2.94 -6.43 21.03
C PHE A 364 -1.89 -7.49 20.73
N ARG A 365 -0.71 -7.01 20.35
CA ARG A 365 0.43 -7.83 19.96
C ARG A 365 1.63 -7.54 20.84
N GLU A 366 2.40 -8.56 21.15
CA GLU A 366 3.71 -8.44 21.77
C GLU A 366 4.74 -9.11 20.85
N GLY A 367 5.64 -8.31 20.29
CA GLY A 367 6.48 -8.70 19.17
C GLY A 367 5.67 -9.12 17.95
N SER A 368 5.77 -10.40 17.58
CA SER A 368 5.02 -10.98 16.45
C SER A 368 3.76 -11.73 16.86
N GLU A 369 3.57 -11.97 18.16
CA GLU A 369 2.49 -12.78 18.69
C GLU A 369 1.25 -11.93 19.01
N VAL A 370 0.07 -12.44 18.67
CA VAL A 370 -1.21 -11.84 19.05
C VAL A 370 -1.58 -12.38 20.44
N VAL A 371 -1.47 -11.55 21.47
CA VAL A 371 -1.81 -11.97 22.84
C VAL A 371 -3.32 -12.06 23.01
N TRP A 372 -4.06 -11.08 22.46
CA TRP A 372 -5.52 -11.09 22.47
C TRP A 372 -6.09 -10.22 21.35
N SER A 373 -7.36 -10.50 21.03
CA SER A 373 -8.10 -9.82 19.98
C SER A 373 -9.56 -9.67 20.38
N LEU A 374 -10.14 -8.50 20.12
CA LEU A 374 -11.50 -8.13 20.50
C LEU A 374 -12.26 -7.63 19.27
N THR A 375 -13.37 -8.29 18.97
CA THR A 375 -14.28 -7.89 17.89
C THR A 375 -15.50 -7.17 18.47
N GLY A 376 -15.79 -6.00 17.94
CA GLY A 376 -16.95 -5.19 18.32
C GLY A 376 -18.19 -5.38 17.46
N GLY A 377 -19.19 -4.54 17.72
CA GLY A 377 -20.37 -4.42 16.89
C GLY A 377 -20.13 -3.62 15.61
N VAL A 378 -21.11 -3.65 14.70
CA VAL A 378 -21.16 -2.78 13.52
C VAL A 378 -22.06 -1.59 13.83
N CYS A 379 -21.52 -0.37 13.77
CA CYS A 379 -22.34 0.83 13.87
C CYS A 379 -23.35 0.91 12.74
N LYS A 380 -24.62 1.10 13.10
CA LYS A 380 -25.67 1.52 12.16
C LYS A 380 -25.52 3.02 11.93
N ALA A 381 -25.82 3.48 10.71
CA ALA A 381 -25.63 4.87 10.29
C ALA A 381 -26.41 5.89 11.14
N ASP A 382 -27.46 5.44 11.85
CA ASP A 382 -28.38 6.32 12.59
C ASP A 382 -28.14 6.34 14.11
N ASP A 383 -27.21 5.52 14.62
CA ASP A 383 -26.92 5.46 16.06
C ASP A 383 -25.91 6.55 16.43
N GLY A 384 -26.40 7.74 16.82
CA GLY A 384 -25.60 8.94 17.15
C GLY A 384 -24.60 8.81 18.31
N GLY A 385 -24.45 7.62 18.90
CA GLY A 385 -23.43 7.29 19.90
C GLY A 385 -22.47 6.17 19.47
N CYS A 386 -22.55 5.72 18.21
CA CYS A 386 -21.72 4.61 17.74
C CYS A 386 -20.48 5.11 17.00
N ASN A 387 -19.31 4.86 17.59
CA ASN A 387 -18.02 5.13 16.98
C ASN A 387 -17.50 3.89 16.25
N SER A 388 -16.98 4.09 15.03
CA SER A 388 -16.40 3.03 14.20
C SER A 388 -15.08 2.45 14.74
N GLY A 389 -14.47 3.15 15.71
CA GLY A 389 -13.22 2.76 16.38
C GLY A 389 -13.43 2.13 17.75
N ALA A 390 -12.32 1.87 18.44
CA ALA A 390 -12.32 1.49 19.86
C ALA A 390 -12.34 2.75 20.72
N VAL A 391 -13.36 2.88 21.57
CA VAL A 391 -13.53 3.99 22.50
C VAL A 391 -13.20 3.52 23.90
N PHE A 392 -12.38 4.27 24.60
CA PHE A 392 -12.04 4.08 26.00
C PHE A 392 -12.90 5.05 26.78
N THR A 393 -13.83 4.56 27.59
CA THR A 393 -14.70 5.44 28.39
C THR A 393 -13.94 6.05 29.56
N GLU A 394 -14.51 7.07 30.19
CA GLU A 394 -13.99 7.65 31.44
C GLU A 394 -13.89 6.63 32.58
N SER A 395 -14.75 5.60 32.57
CA SER A 395 -14.73 4.47 33.51
C SER A 395 -13.65 3.41 33.22
N GLY A 396 -12.83 3.60 32.18
CA GLY A 396 -11.82 2.62 31.74
C GLY A 396 -12.41 1.44 30.96
N GLU A 397 -13.68 1.51 30.56
CA GLU A 397 -14.32 0.47 29.76
C GLU A 397 -13.97 0.61 28.28
N VAL A 398 -13.85 -0.52 27.59
CA VAL A 398 -13.55 -0.55 26.15
C VAL A 398 -14.82 -0.84 25.37
N ARG A 399 -15.18 0.06 24.46
CA ARG A 399 -16.34 -0.08 23.58
C ARG A 399 -15.94 -0.08 22.12
N ILE A 400 -16.40 -1.06 21.35
CA ILE A 400 -16.16 -1.14 19.90
C ILE A 400 -17.51 -1.28 19.20
N GLY A 401 -17.85 -0.31 18.35
CA GLY A 401 -19.15 -0.29 17.68
C GLY A 401 -20.34 -0.25 18.64
N GLY A 402 -20.20 0.49 19.75
CA GLY A 402 -21.22 0.63 20.79
C GLY A 402 -21.30 -0.51 21.81
N VAL A 403 -20.66 -1.65 21.55
CA VAL A 403 -20.67 -2.83 22.44
C VAL A 403 -19.58 -2.70 23.51
N ASN A 404 -19.94 -2.87 24.79
CA ASN A 404 -18.99 -2.91 25.91
C ASN A 404 -18.29 -4.27 25.99
N LEU A 405 -16.96 -4.27 25.96
CA LEU A 405 -16.10 -5.46 25.92
C LEU A 405 -15.22 -5.60 27.17
N SER A 406 -15.44 -4.80 28.21
CA SER A 406 -14.55 -4.72 29.38
C SER A 406 -14.40 -6.05 30.13
N ASN A 407 -15.46 -6.86 30.18
CA ASN A 407 -15.43 -8.17 30.82
C ASN A 407 -14.60 -9.22 30.05
N LYS A 408 -14.20 -8.92 28.80
CA LYS A 408 -13.40 -9.79 27.94
C LYS A 408 -11.93 -9.40 27.91
N LEU A 409 -11.56 -8.28 28.52
CA LEU A 409 -10.15 -7.90 28.60
C LEU A 409 -9.44 -8.86 29.55
N PRO A 410 -8.31 -9.44 29.12
CA PRO A 410 -7.48 -10.19 30.04
C PRO A 410 -7.03 -9.25 31.17
N LYS A 411 -7.02 -9.77 32.40
CA LYS A 411 -6.45 -9.06 33.55
C LYS A 411 -4.93 -8.98 33.34
N THR A 412 -4.45 -7.94 32.67
CA THR A 412 -3.02 -7.72 32.47
C THR A 412 -2.41 -7.06 33.71
N SER A 413 -1.25 -7.55 34.15
CA SER A 413 -0.47 -6.93 35.23
C SER A 413 0.18 -5.61 34.83
N HIS A 414 0.30 -5.33 33.52
CA HIS A 414 1.00 -4.17 32.97
C HIS A 414 0.08 -2.95 32.82
N SER A 415 0.65 -1.76 33.04
CA SER A 415 0.02 -0.44 32.86
C SER A 415 0.01 0.06 31.40
N TRP A 416 0.32 -0.82 30.45
CA TRP A 416 0.22 -0.56 29.02
C TRP A 416 -0.53 -1.75 28.39
N PRO A 417 -1.50 -1.52 27.49
CA PRO A 417 -1.76 -0.29 26.74
C PRO A 417 -2.71 0.70 27.41
N PHE A 418 -3.23 0.38 28.60
CA PHE A 418 -4.21 1.20 29.31
C PHE A 418 -3.60 1.89 30.50
N TYR A 419 -3.84 3.19 30.63
CA TYR A 419 -3.44 3.92 31.82
C TYR A 419 -4.12 3.31 33.05
N LYS A 420 -3.32 2.99 34.08
CA LYS A 420 -3.81 2.54 35.37
C LYS A 420 -3.65 3.70 36.34
N GLU A 421 -4.75 4.26 36.83
CA GLU A 421 -4.68 5.12 38.01
C GLU A 421 -4.15 4.26 39.17
N SER A 422 -2.98 4.62 39.66
CA SER A 422 -2.29 3.96 40.78
C SER A 422 -2.86 4.36 42.11
#